data_AF-A0A968A7Y1-F1
#
_entry.id   AF-A0A968A7Y1-F1
#
_cell.length_a   1.000
_cell.length_b   1.000
_cell.length_c   1.000
_cell.angle_alpha   90.00
_cell.angle_beta   90.00
_cell.angle_gamma   90.00
#
_symmetry.space_group_name_H-M   'P 1'
#
loop_
_entity.id
_entity.type
_entity.pdbx_description
1 polymer ?
#
loop_
_entity_poly.entity_id
_entity_poly.type
_entity_poly.pdbx_seq_one_letter_code
_entity_poly.pdbx_strand_id
1 'polypeptide(L)'
;FEARARKDGVTWSPGAVAQRIVECRADCHGIPVFRTRFAGEEMLVNGEPVVLMVCYRGGDRCSGTFFVNVPEDQVDAMRQQSGEWQLFLQKWDEADLLPRRVRQRIGAALSAPVHA
;
A
#
# COMPACT_ATOMS: atom_id res chain seq x y z
N PHE A 1 2.13 -12.98 0.89
CA PHE A 1 2.22 -12.18 2.13
C PHE A 1 1.80 -12.97 3.36
N GLU A 2 0.76 -13.82 3.27
CA GLU A 2 0.20 -14.57 4.40
C GLU A 2 1.20 -15.34 5.27
N ALA A 3 2.14 -16.09 4.66
CA ALA A 3 3.13 -16.86 5.41
C ALA A 3 4.01 -15.94 6.29
N ARG A 4 4.39 -14.77 5.77
CA ARG A 4 5.17 -13.77 6.50
C ARG A 4 4.33 -13.11 7.59
N ALA A 5 3.06 -12.79 7.32
CA ALA A 5 2.16 -12.23 8.32
C ALA A 5 1.88 -13.21 9.48
N ARG A 6 1.77 -14.52 9.20
CA ARG A 6 1.65 -15.56 10.24
C ARG A 6 2.90 -15.72 11.09
N LYS A 7 4.08 -15.65 10.46
CA LYS A 7 5.36 -15.91 11.12
C LYS A 7 5.89 -14.69 11.88
N ASP A 8 5.83 -13.53 11.24
CA ASP A 8 6.50 -12.30 11.65
C ASP A 8 5.50 -11.17 11.96
N GLY A 9 4.21 -11.50 12.10
CA GLY A 9 3.15 -10.55 12.41
C GLY A 9 3.31 -9.94 13.80
N VAL A 10 3.13 -8.63 13.89
CA VAL A 10 3.17 -7.88 15.14
C VAL A 10 1.73 -7.64 15.61
N THR A 11 1.40 -8.01 16.85
CA THR A 11 0.08 -7.72 17.42
C THR A 11 -0.15 -6.21 17.47
N TRP A 12 -1.32 -5.78 16.98
CA TRP A 12 -1.71 -4.39 16.98
C TRP A 12 -1.77 -3.81 18.41
N SER A 13 -1.08 -2.70 18.61
CA SER A 13 -1.21 -1.86 19.80
C SER A 13 -0.74 -0.44 19.47
N PRO A 14 -1.21 0.60 20.18
CA PRO A 14 -0.73 1.97 19.98
C PRO A 14 0.79 2.08 20.06
N GLY A 15 1.42 1.37 21.00
CA GLY A 15 2.87 1.35 21.17
C GLY A 15 3.61 0.73 19.98
N ALA A 16 3.17 -0.44 19.51
CA ALA A 16 3.79 -1.12 18.36
C ALA A 16 3.64 -0.30 17.06
N VAL A 17 2.48 0.31 16.84
CA VAL A 17 2.23 1.17 15.67
C VAL A 17 3.10 2.42 15.75
N ALA A 18 3.12 3.11 16.89
CA ALA A 18 3.94 4.31 17.08
C ALA A 18 5.43 4.02 16.90
N GLN A 19 5.93 2.90 17.43
CA GLN A 19 7.32 2.50 17.26
C GLN A 19 7.70 2.35 15.78
N ARG A 20 6.85 1.69 14.97
CA ARG A 20 7.12 1.54 13.53
C ARG A 20 7.03 2.85 12.75
N ILE A 21 6.14 3.76 13.17
CA ILE A 21 6.05 5.10 12.59
C ILE A 21 7.33 5.89 12.90
N VAL A 22 7.80 5.87 14.15
CA VAL A 22 9.02 6.54 14.59
C VAL A 22 10.23 6.00 13.83
N GLU A 23 10.40 4.68 13.78
CA GLU A 23 11.47 4.02 13.02
C GLU A 23 11.46 4.52 11.57
N CYS A 24 10.31 4.45 10.90
CA CYS A 24 10.21 4.89 9.51
C CYS A 24 10.51 6.38 9.29
N ARG A 25 10.09 7.26 10.21
CA ARG A 25 10.27 8.70 10.03
C ARG A 25 11.65 9.19 10.49
N ALA A 26 12.09 8.76 11.67
CA ALA A 26 13.29 9.24 12.32
C ALA A 26 14.54 8.52 11.84
N ASP A 27 14.50 7.18 11.74
CA ASP A 27 15.68 6.37 11.46
C ASP A 27 15.87 6.12 9.96
N CYS A 28 14.76 6.07 9.24
CA CYS A 28 14.72 5.71 7.81
C CYS A 28 14.49 6.90 6.88
N HIS A 29 14.03 8.03 7.43
CA HIS A 29 13.60 9.22 6.67
C HIS A 29 12.55 8.92 5.58
N GLY A 30 11.77 7.86 5.75
CA GLY A 30 10.72 7.43 4.83
C GLY A 30 9.35 8.00 5.17
N ILE A 31 8.31 7.46 4.53
CA ILE A 31 6.91 7.81 4.77
C ILE A 31 6.16 6.52 5.14
N PRO A 32 5.53 6.44 6.33
CA PRO A 32 4.75 5.28 6.70
C PRO A 32 3.49 5.20 5.85
N VAL A 33 3.29 4.07 5.17
CA VAL A 33 2.11 3.80 4.35
C VAL A 33 1.45 2.54 4.89
N PHE A 34 0.21 2.67 5.33
CA PHE A 34 -0.60 1.54 5.79
C PHE A 34 -1.48 1.05 4.64
N ARG A 35 -1.58 -0.27 4.48
CA ARG A 35 -2.40 -0.92 3.46
C ARG A 35 -3.20 -2.04 4.08
N THR A 36 -4.47 -2.10 3.71
CA THR A 36 -5.40 -3.20 4.04
C THR A 36 -5.60 -4.14 2.85
N ARG A 37 -5.12 -3.75 1.66
CA ARG A 37 -5.26 -4.50 0.41
C ARG A 37 -3.93 -4.70 -0.31
N PHE A 38 -3.82 -5.81 -1.03
CA PHE A 38 -2.74 -6.10 -1.96
C PHE A 38 -3.33 -6.58 -3.29
N ALA A 39 -2.90 -5.99 -4.40
CA ALA A 39 -3.46 -6.28 -5.74
C ALA A 39 -5.00 -6.15 -5.84
N GLY A 40 -5.61 -5.28 -5.03
CA GLY A 40 -7.06 -5.07 -4.99
C GLY A 40 -7.80 -6.01 -4.03
N GLU A 41 -7.15 -7.05 -3.54
CA GLU A 41 -7.74 -8.02 -2.61
C GLU A 41 -7.45 -7.64 -1.16
N GLU A 42 -8.38 -7.98 -0.26
CA GLU A 42 -8.16 -7.78 1.18
C GLU A 42 -7.05 -8.71 1.68
N MET A 43 -6.15 -8.17 2.50
CA MET A 43 -5.15 -8.99 3.15
C MET A 43 -5.76 -9.63 4.39
N LEU A 44 -5.99 -10.94 4.31
CA LEU A 44 -6.52 -11.73 5.39
C LEU A 44 -5.48 -12.76 5.86
N VAL A 45 -5.48 -13.07 7.15
CA VAL A 45 -4.74 -14.17 7.74
C VAL A 45 -5.67 -14.95 8.65
N ASN A 46 -5.89 -16.22 8.35
CA ASN A 46 -6.86 -17.08 9.05
C ASN A 46 -8.28 -16.47 9.10
N GLY A 47 -8.68 -15.74 8.05
CA GLY A 47 -9.97 -15.06 7.96
C GLY A 47 -10.01 -13.68 8.61
N GLU A 48 -8.98 -13.28 9.35
CA GLU A 48 -8.91 -11.99 10.05
C GLU A 48 -8.15 -10.94 9.22
N PRO A 49 -8.57 -9.66 9.25
CA PRO A 49 -7.89 -8.59 8.52
C PRO A 49 -6.49 -8.32 9.10
N VAL A 50 -5.53 -8.12 8.19
CA VAL A 50 -4.17 -7.68 8.53
C VAL A 50 -3.83 -6.38 7.82
N VAL A 51 -3.00 -5.57 8.47
CA VAL A 51 -2.52 -4.30 7.91
C VAL A 51 -1.04 -4.41 7.62
N LEU A 52 -0.64 -4.15 6.37
CA LEU A 52 0.76 -3.99 6.02
C LEU A 52 1.15 -2.52 6.18
N MET A 53 2.10 -2.24 7.04
CA MET A 53 2.83 -0.98 7.04
C MET A 53 4.10 -1.13 6.19
N VAL A 54 4.29 -0.21 5.25
CA VAL A 54 5.50 -0.08 4.43
C VAL A 54 6.14 1.26 4.73
N CYS A 55 7.46 1.28 4.94
CA CYS A 55 8.21 2.53 4.99
C CYS A 55 8.65 2.94 3.59
N TYR A 56 7.83 3.76 2.93
CA TYR A 56 8.13 4.19 1.56
C TYR A 56 9.34 5.13 1.55
N ARG A 57 10.31 4.86 0.65
CA ARG A 57 11.60 5.57 0.57
C ARG A 57 12.48 5.52 1.83
N GLY A 58 12.24 4.58 2.76
CA GLY A 58 13.01 4.44 4.00
C GLY A 58 14.43 3.85 3.89
N GLY A 59 14.94 3.64 2.67
CA GLY A 59 16.15 2.84 2.44
C GLY A 59 15.98 1.36 2.82
N ASP A 60 16.99 0.54 2.53
CA ASP A 60 16.90 -0.93 2.64
C ASP A 60 16.80 -1.45 4.08
N ARG A 61 17.10 -0.60 5.07
CA ARG A 61 17.11 -0.98 6.48
C ARG A 61 15.72 -1.09 7.10
N CYS A 62 14.69 -0.58 6.42
CA CYS A 62 13.38 -0.37 7.04
C CYS A 62 12.33 -1.25 6.39
N SER A 63 12.24 -2.46 6.91
CA SER A 63 11.34 -3.49 6.38
C SER A 63 9.88 -3.17 6.68
N GLY A 64 8.98 -3.56 5.77
CA GLY A 64 7.54 -3.50 6.03
C GLY A 64 7.15 -4.46 7.18
N THR A 65 6.15 -4.06 7.96
CA THR A 65 5.62 -4.82 9.10
C THR A 65 4.17 -5.19 8.85
N PHE A 66 3.82 -6.46 9.08
CA PHE A 66 2.42 -6.88 9.15
C PHE A 66 1.91 -6.70 10.57
N PHE A 67 0.79 -6.02 10.72
CA PHE A 67 0.04 -5.97 11.95
C PHE A 67 -1.13 -6.95 11.91
N VAL A 68 -1.28 -7.72 12.97
CA VAL A 68 -2.36 -8.70 13.18
C VAL A 68 -3.23 -8.27 14.37
N ASN A 69 -4.44 -8.83 14.48
CA ASN A 69 -5.42 -8.47 15.52
C ASN A 69 -5.74 -6.97 15.52
N VAL A 70 -5.87 -6.37 14.33
CA VAL A 70 -6.17 -4.95 14.16
C VAL A 70 -7.65 -4.72 14.48
N PRO A 71 -8.01 -3.73 15.33
CA PRO A 71 -9.39 -3.37 15.58
C PRO A 71 -10.15 -3.02 14.29
N GLU A 72 -11.38 -3.52 14.15
CA GLU A 72 -12.18 -3.40 12.93
C GLU A 72 -12.41 -1.94 12.51
N ASP A 73 -12.67 -1.06 13.47
CA ASP A 73 -12.85 0.38 13.24
C ASP A 73 -11.63 1.04 12.58
N GLN A 74 -10.44 0.59 12.96
CA GLN A 74 -9.18 1.09 12.38
C GLN A 74 -8.96 0.55 10.97
N VAL A 75 -9.29 -0.72 10.71
CA VAL A 75 -9.24 -1.31 9.37
C VAL A 75 -10.20 -0.58 8.44
N ASP A 76 -11.41 -0.28 8.89
CA ASP A 76 -12.42 0.43 8.12
C ASP A 76 -12.01 1.87 7.80
N ALA A 77 -11.48 2.59 8.79
CA ALA A 77 -10.92 3.92 8.55
C ALA A 77 -9.81 3.88 7.47
N MET A 78 -8.92 2.88 7.52
CA MET A 78 -7.87 2.73 6.50
C MET A 78 -8.41 2.31 5.13
N ARG A 79 -9.45 1.47 5.07
CA ARG A 79 -10.12 1.09 3.82
C ARG A 79 -10.71 2.32 3.12
N GLN A 80 -11.29 3.25 3.87
CA GLN A 80 -11.88 4.48 3.34
C GLN A 80 -10.84 5.50 2.87
N GLN A 81 -9.68 5.54 3.53
CA GLN A 81 -8.60 6.49 3.19
C GLN A 81 -7.63 5.97 2.12
N SER A 82 -7.70 4.68 1.76
CA SER A 82 -6.81 4.09 0.77
C SER A 82 -7.17 4.48 -0.66
N GLY A 83 -6.20 5.05 -1.40
CA GLY A 83 -6.33 5.29 -2.84
C GLY A 83 -6.64 6.72 -3.24
N GLU A 84 -6.05 7.73 -2.58
CA GLU A 84 -6.20 9.16 -2.93
C GLU A 84 -6.06 9.45 -4.44
N TRP A 85 -5.19 8.72 -5.15
CA TRP A 85 -5.04 8.84 -6.61
C TRP A 85 -6.31 8.54 -7.40
N GLN A 86 -7.21 7.70 -6.88
CA GLN A 86 -8.51 7.43 -7.48
C GLN A 86 -9.38 8.70 -7.49
N LEU A 87 -9.24 9.56 -6.48
CA LEU A 87 -9.92 10.86 -6.44
C LEU A 87 -9.39 11.80 -7.53
N PHE A 88 -8.10 11.75 -7.83
CA PHE A 88 -7.52 12.55 -8.91
C PHE A 88 -8.01 12.08 -10.27
N LEU A 89 -8.13 10.76 -10.49
CA LEU A 89 -8.67 10.21 -11.74
C LEU A 89 -10.17 10.50 -11.92
N GLN A 90 -10.95 10.56 -10.85
CA GLN A 90 -12.38 10.92 -10.92
C GLN A 90 -12.61 12.39 -11.32
N LYS A 91 -11.60 13.26 -11.14
CA LYS A 91 -11.70 14.70 -11.42
C LYS A 91 -11.20 15.12 -12.79
N TRP A 92 -10.56 14.23 -13.53
CA TRP A 92 -9.89 14.55 -14.78
C TRP A 92 -10.53 13.76 -15.92
N ASP A 93 -11.03 14.45 -16.95
CA ASP A 93 -11.52 13.78 -18.16
C ASP A 93 -10.34 13.12 -18.90
N GLU A 94 -10.61 12.12 -19.74
CA GLU A 94 -9.57 11.44 -20.55
C GLU A 94 -8.74 12.46 -21.37
N ALA A 95 -9.37 13.55 -21.80
CA ALA A 95 -8.77 14.75 -22.40
C ALA A 95 -7.62 15.36 -21.58
N ASP A 96 -7.76 15.40 -20.27
CA ASP A 96 -6.86 16.04 -19.31
C ASP A 96 -5.75 15.10 -18.83
N LEU A 97 -6.04 13.79 -18.78
CA LEU A 97 -5.15 12.78 -18.18
C LEU A 97 -3.86 12.52 -18.97
N LEU A 98 -3.88 12.72 -20.28
CA LEU A 98 -2.75 12.34 -21.15
C LEU A 98 -2.55 13.36 -22.29
N PRO A 99 -1.45 14.15 -22.29
CA PRO A 99 -1.04 14.88 -23.48
C PRO A 99 -0.97 13.92 -24.67
N ARG A 100 -1.37 14.35 -25.88
CA ARG A 100 -1.42 13.48 -27.10
C ARG A 100 -0.18 12.59 -27.29
N ARG A 101 1.00 13.08 -26.89
CA ARG A 101 2.29 12.36 -26.97
C ARG A 101 2.38 11.14 -26.06
N VAL A 102 1.71 11.13 -24.90
CA VAL A 102 1.70 9.98 -23.97
C VAL A 102 0.72 8.90 -24.47
N ARG A 103 -0.42 9.30 -25.03
CA ARG A 103 -1.40 8.38 -25.65
C ARG A 103 -0.78 7.53 -26.76
N GLN A 104 0.04 8.13 -27.62
CA GLN A 104 0.73 7.43 -28.70
C GLN A 104 1.74 6.38 -28.21
N ARG A 105 2.39 6.60 -27.06
CA ARG A 105 3.37 5.66 -26.49
C ARG A 105 2.72 4.47 -25.79
N ILE A 106 1.56 4.67 -25.14
CA ILE A 106 0.80 3.56 -24.53
C ILE A 106 0.21 2.66 -25.62
N GLY A 107 -0.35 3.21 -26.69
CA GLY A 107 -0.85 2.42 -27.83
C GLY A 107 0.24 1.56 -28.48
N ALA A 108 1.46 2.10 -28.62
CA ALA A 108 2.60 1.33 -29.13
C ALA A 108 3.07 0.22 -28.16
N ALA A 109 3.04 0.48 -26.85
CA ALA A 109 3.43 -0.50 -25.83
C ALA A 109 2.41 -1.65 -25.68
N LEU A 110 1.11 -1.37 -25.83
CA LEU A 110 0.04 -2.39 -25.78
C LEU A 110 -0.05 -3.25 -27.05
N SER A 111 0.56 -2.79 -28.16
CA SER A 111 0.59 -3.51 -29.44
C SER A 111 1.89 -4.28 -29.66
N ALA A 112 2.87 -4.14 -28.76
CA ALA A 112 4.13 -4.87 -28.85
C ALA A 112 3.91 -6.33 -28.42
N PRO A 113 4.35 -7.32 -29.21
CA PRO A 113 4.26 -8.71 -28.80
C PRO A 113 5.08 -8.91 -27.52
N VAL A 114 4.45 -9.47 -26.50
CA VAL A 114 5.13 -9.93 -25.29
C VAL A 114 5.96 -11.14 -25.71
N HIS A 115 7.28 -10.98 -25.80
CA HIS A 115 8.16 -12.13 -25.98
C HIS A 115 8.05 -13.02 -24.75
N ALA A 116 7.63 -14.27 -24.99
CA ALA A 116 7.44 -15.33 -24.01
C ALA A 116 8.76 -15.80 -23.38
#